data_AF-A0A2V9ZZS6-F1
#
_entry.id   AF-A0A2V9ZZS6-F1
#
_cell.length_a   1.000
_cell.length_b   1.000
_cell.length_c   1.000
_cell.angle_alpha   90.00
_cell.angle_beta   90.00
_cell.angle_gamma   90.00
#
_symmetry.space_group_name_H-M   'P 1'
#
loop_
_entity.id
_entity.type
_entity.pdbx_description
1 polymer ?
#
loop_
_entity_poly.entity_id
_entity_poly.type
_entity_poly.pdbx_seq_one_letter_code
_entity_poly.pdbx_strand_id
1 'polypeptide(L)'
;MKPASVLIKKYGNRRLYDTAGSRYVNLDDIAAFIREGKDVKVVDAKNGQDLTRVTLTQIITEDAKEKPTGLPLELLRQLIVASDEVRQEFVMWYLKSAFDT
;
A
#
# COMPACT_ATOMS: atom_id res chain seq x y z
N MET A 1 16.04 11.66 -9.21
CA MET A 1 14.79 12.48 -9.25
C MET A 1 13.91 12.03 -8.09
N LYS A 2 13.28 12.95 -7.34
CA LYS A 2 12.23 12.53 -6.38
C LYS A 2 11.11 11.85 -7.20
N PRO A 3 10.61 10.67 -6.80
CA PRO A 3 9.49 10.06 -7.50
C PRO A 3 8.31 11.04 -7.50
N ALA A 4 7.56 11.08 -8.60
CA ALA A 4 6.34 11.89 -8.66
C ALA A 4 5.39 11.37 -7.58
N SER A 5 5.12 12.20 -6.56
CA SER A 5 4.27 11.83 -5.45
C SER A 5 2.80 11.99 -5.85
N VAL A 6 2.04 10.90 -5.76
CA VAL A 6 0.59 10.90 -6.00
C VAL A 6 -0.10 11.07 -4.67
N LEU A 7 -0.81 12.19 -4.50
CA LEU A 7 -1.61 12.45 -3.31
C LEU A 7 -3.07 12.09 -3.57
N ILE A 8 -3.54 11.08 -2.83
CA ILE A 8 -4.92 10.61 -2.83
C ILE A 8 -5.66 11.15 -1.60
N LYS A 9 -6.78 11.82 -1.82
CA LYS A 9 -7.72 12.21 -0.75
C LYS A 9 -8.84 11.19 -0.63
N LYS A 10 -9.00 10.62 0.57
CA LYS A 10 -10.08 9.68 0.90
C LYS A 10 -11.21 10.42 1.59
N TYR A 11 -12.41 10.30 1.04
CA TYR A 11 -13.64 10.85 1.61
C TYR A 11 -14.42 9.74 2.33
N GLY A 12 -15.23 10.10 3.33
CA GLY A 12 -15.93 9.14 4.19
C GLY A 12 -16.84 8.14 3.47
N ASN A 13 -17.31 8.44 2.26
CA ASN A 13 -18.15 7.57 1.43
C ASN A 13 -17.35 6.63 0.49
N ARG A 14 -16.18 6.16 0.93
CA ARG A 14 -15.24 5.29 0.19
C ARG A 14 -14.63 5.91 -1.08
N ARG A 15 -14.93 7.17 -1.41
CA ARG A 15 -14.37 7.85 -2.60
C ARG A 15 -12.89 8.17 -2.38
N LEU A 16 -12.08 7.85 -3.38
CA LEU A 16 -10.65 8.19 -3.45
C LEU A 16 -10.47 9.18 -4.60
N TYR A 17 -9.80 10.30 -4.35
CA TYR A 17 -9.58 11.35 -5.34
C TYR A 17 -8.09 11.59 -5.53
N ASP A 18 -7.61 11.38 -6.76
CA ASP A 18 -6.26 11.74 -7.16
C ASP A 18 -6.20 13.23 -7.46
N THR A 19 -5.44 13.95 -6.63
CA THR A 19 -5.27 15.40 -6.76
C THR A 19 -4.42 15.81 -7.96
N ALA A 20 -3.54 14.94 -8.45
CA ALA A 20 -2.69 15.23 -9.61
C ALA A 20 -3.46 14.99 -10.91
N GLY A 21 -4.12 13.84 -11.04
CA GLY A 21 -4.98 13.50 -12.18
C GLY A 21 -6.35 14.17 -12.17
N SER A 22 -6.69 14.89 -11.09
CA SER A 22 -7.98 15.55 -10.89
C SER A 22 -9.20 14.65 -11.12
N ARG A 23 -9.08 13.37 -10.75
CA ARG A 23 -10.09 12.33 -11.02
C ARG A 23 -10.35 11.46 -9.80
N TYR A 24 -11.54 10.86 -9.76
CA TYR A 24 -11.79 9.76 -8.84
C TYR A 24 -11.05 8.50 -9.30
N VAL A 25 -10.55 7.76 -8.34
CA VAL A 25 -9.79 6.52 -8.53
C VAL A 25 -10.35 5.43 -7.62
N ASN A 26 -10.03 4.18 -7.91
CA ASN A 26 -10.29 3.05 -7.03
C ASN A 26 -8.99 2.49 -6.43
N LEU A 27 -9.06 1.34 -5.77
CA LEU A 27 -7.89 0.68 -5.17
C LEU A 27 -6.96 0.08 -6.24
N ASP A 28 -7.49 -0.39 -7.36
CA ASP A 28 -6.71 -0.92 -8.48
C ASP A 28 -5.85 0.16 -9.16
N ASP A 29 -6.41 1.37 -9.34
CA ASP A 29 -5.68 2.55 -9.81
C ASP A 29 -4.49 2.86 -8.89
N ILE A 30 -4.70 2.83 -7.57
CA ILE A 30 -3.63 3.08 -6.59
C ILE A 30 -2.58 1.98 -6.67
N ALA A 31 -3.00 0.72 -6.78
CA ALA A 31 -2.08 -0.39 -6.95
C ALA A 31 -1.26 -0.26 -8.25
N ALA A 32 -1.88 0.21 -9.34
CA ALA A 32 -1.20 0.48 -10.60
C ALA A 32 -0.14 1.59 -10.45
N PHE A 33 -0.46 2.70 -9.78
CA PHE A 33 0.52 3.76 -9.52
C PHE A 33 1.76 3.25 -8.77
N ILE A 34 1.57 2.38 -7.77
CA ILE A 34 2.68 1.78 -7.02
C ILE A 34 3.51 0.84 -7.90
N ARG A 35 2.85 0.02 -8.73
CA ARG A 35 3.54 -0.85 -9.71
C ARG A 35 4.32 -0.06 -10.77
N GLU A 36 3.86 1.14 -11.10
CA GLU A 36 4.58 2.11 -11.96
C GLU A 36 5.75 2.81 -11.23
N GLY A 37 5.99 2.51 -9.95
CA GLY A 37 7.07 3.10 -9.16
C GLY A 37 6.77 4.50 -8.61
N LYS A 38 5.50 4.93 -8.60
CA LYS A 38 5.09 6.20 -8.01
C LYS A 38 4.98 6.07 -6.49
N ASP A 39 5.36 7.14 -5.79
CA ASP A 39 5.18 7.25 -4.35
C ASP A 39 3.75 7.73 -4.05
N VAL A 40 2.92 6.88 -3.46
CA VAL A 40 1.51 7.20 -3.21
C VAL A 40 1.30 7.51 -1.73
N LYS A 41 0.72 8.69 -1.45
CA LYS A 41 0.25 9.07 -0.13
C LYS A 41 -1.26 9.16 -0.10
N VAL A 42 -1.89 8.52 0.88
CA VAL A 42 -3.34 8.56 1.08
C VAL A 42 -3.65 9.30 2.37
N VAL A 43 -4.48 10.33 2.28
CA VAL A 43 -4.89 11.14 3.44
C VAL A 43 -6.41 11.23 3.54
N ASP A 44 -6.93 11.26 4.77
CA ASP A 44 -8.33 11.59 5.00
C ASP A 44 -8.61 13.05 4.60
N ALA A 45 -9.63 13.26 3.77
CA ALA A 45 -9.94 14.57 3.21
C ALA A 45 -10.51 15.55 4.26
N LYS A 46 -11.05 15.05 5.38
CA LYS A 46 -11.69 15.85 6.43
C LYS A 46 -10.69 16.28 7.49
N ASN A 47 -9.83 15.38 7.97
CA ASN A 47 -8.93 15.64 9.10
C ASN A 47 -7.43 15.54 8.74
N GLY A 48 -7.07 15.17 7.51
CA GLY A 48 -5.69 15.07 7.05
C GLY A 48 -4.92 13.87 7.61
N GLN A 49 -5.58 12.95 8.32
CA GLN A 49 -4.95 11.75 8.86
C GLN A 49 -4.29 10.93 7.75
N ASP A 50 -3.07 10.46 7.99
CA ASP A 50 -2.37 9.57 7.08
C ASP A 50 -3.03 8.18 7.12
N LEU A 51 -3.63 7.80 6.00
CA LEU A 51 -4.31 6.52 5.80
C LEU A 51 -3.51 5.58 4.89
N THR A 52 -2.29 5.96 4.49
CA THR A 52 -1.48 5.24 3.50
C THR A 52 -1.33 3.78 3.90
N ARG A 53 -0.85 3.50 5.12
CA ARG A 53 -0.67 2.12 5.60
C ARG A 53 -1.95 1.30 5.52
N VAL A 54 -3.07 1.85 6.00
CA VAL A 54 -4.37 1.15 6.03
C VAL A 54 -4.86 0.88 4.61
N THR A 55 -4.73 1.84 3.70
CA THR A 55 -5.15 1.68 2.30
C THR A 55 -4.28 0.66 1.56
N LEU A 56 -2.96 0.66 1.76
CA LEU A 56 -2.08 -0.33 1.14
C LEU A 56 -2.35 -1.75 1.67
N THR A 57 -2.56 -1.90 2.97
CA THR A 57 -3.00 -3.19 3.54
C THR A 57 -4.32 -3.64 2.94
N GLN A 58 -5.28 -2.73 2.76
CA GLN A 58 -6.56 -3.06 2.11
C GLN A 58 -6.34 -3.61 0.70
N ILE A 59 -5.54 -2.93 -0.14
CA ILE A 59 -5.19 -3.39 -1.49
C ILE A 59 -4.63 -4.81 -1.46
N ILE A 60 -3.62 -5.06 -0.61
CA ILE A 60 -2.96 -6.37 -0.49
C ILE A 60 -3.99 -7.47 -0.11
N THR A 61 -4.88 -7.19 0.84
CA THR A 61 -5.88 -8.17 1.28
C THR A 61 -7.00 -8.42 0.28
N GLU A 62 -7.39 -7.42 -0.51
CA GLU A 62 -8.38 -7.59 -1.59
C GLU A 62 -7.78 -8.42 -2.74
N ASP A 63 -6.54 -8.13 -3.16
CA ASP A 63 -5.85 -8.87 -4.22
C ASP A 63 -5.65 -10.36 -3.80
N ALA A 64 -5.36 -10.63 -2.52
CA ALA A 64 -5.22 -12.00 -1.99
C ALA A 64 -6.54 -12.79 -1.96
N LYS A 65 -7.69 -12.12 -1.79
CA LYS A 65 -9.02 -12.78 -1.84
C LYS A 65 -9.39 -13.20 -3.25
N GLU A 66 -9.04 -12.38 -4.24
CA GLU A 66 -9.34 -12.65 -5.65
C GLU A 66 -8.33 -13.61 -6.28
N LYS A 67 -7.08 -13.60 -5.82
CA LYS A 67 -5.97 -14.41 -6.36
C LYS A 67 -5.29 -15.19 -5.23
N PRO A 68 -5.70 -16.43 -4.96
CA PRO A 68 -5.13 -17.26 -3.88
C PRO A 68 -3.62 -17.49 -3.98
N THR A 69 -3.03 -17.30 -5.17
CA THR A 69 -1.59 -17.47 -5.43
C THR A 69 -0.78 -16.17 -5.35
N GLY A 70 -1.40 -15.03 -5.03
CA GLY A 70 -0.74 -13.72 -5.08
C GLY A 70 0.32 -13.50 -4.00
N LEU A 71 0.05 -13.91 -2.77
CA LEU A 71 1.00 -13.82 -1.64
C LEU A 71 1.32 -15.21 -1.12
N PRO A 72 2.60 -15.63 -1.09
CA PRO A 72 2.98 -16.89 -0.48
C PRO A 72 2.55 -16.95 0.98
N LEU A 73 1.99 -18.08 1.41
CA LEU A 73 1.53 -18.27 2.79
C LEU A 73 2.63 -18.01 3.82
N GLU A 74 3.87 -18.40 3.51
CA GLU A 74 5.03 -18.17 4.38
C GLU A 74 5.33 -16.68 4.57
N LEU A 75 5.14 -15.84 3.54
CA LEU A 75 5.29 -14.39 3.68
C LEU A 75 4.24 -13.82 4.65
N LEU A 76 2.99 -14.30 4.57
CA LEU A 76 1.93 -13.85 5.48
C LEU A 76 2.25 -14.22 6.94
N ARG A 77 2.75 -15.43 7.19
CA ARG A 77 3.19 -15.86 8.53
C ARG A 77 4.32 -14.97 9.05
N GLN A 78 5.30 -14.65 8.20
CA GLN A 78 6.39 -13.77 8.57
C GLN A 78 5.92 -12.34 8.87
N LEU A 79 4.96 -11.80 8.10
CA LEU A 79 4.38 -10.48 8.39
C LEU A 79 3.66 -10.45 9.74
N ILE A 80 2.98 -11.53 10.14
CA ILE A 80 2.35 -11.64 11.46
C ILE A 80 3.42 -11.65 12.57
N VAL A 81 4.45 -12.49 12.45
CA VAL A 81 5.55 -12.56 13.43
C VAL A 81 6.26 -11.21 13.56
N ALA A 82 6.44 -10.50 12.45
CA ALA A 82 7.08 -9.19 12.44
C ALA A 82 6.20 -8.04 12.94
N SER A 83 4.88 -8.25 13.07
CA SER A 83 3.94 -7.24 13.55
C SER A 83 3.90 -7.15 15.08
N ASP A 84 4.40 -8.16 15.77
CA ASP A 84 4.65 -8.13 17.21
C ASP A 84 5.93 -7.32 17.47
N GLU A 85 5.88 -6.39 18.42
CA GLU A 85 6.96 -5.43 18.68
C GLU A 85 8.33 -6.14 18.74
N VAL A 86 9.30 -5.64 17.96
CA VAL A 86 10.69 -6.14 17.78
C VAL A 86 10.95 -6.89 16.46
N ARG A 87 10.95 -6.14 15.35
CA ARG A 87 12.14 -5.90 14.47
C ARG A 87 11.69 -5.40 13.09
N GLN A 88 11.42 -4.09 12.98
CA GLN A 88 11.35 -3.39 11.69
C GLN A 88 12.58 -3.70 10.82
N GLU A 89 13.75 -3.85 11.45
CA GLU A 89 15.02 -4.19 10.81
C GLU A 89 15.04 -5.59 10.16
N PHE A 90 14.35 -6.57 10.75
CA PHE A 90 14.30 -7.94 10.22
C PHE A 90 13.47 -8.01 8.94
N VAL A 91 12.33 -7.29 8.90
CA VAL A 91 11.50 -7.20 7.70
C VAL A 91 12.25 -6.50 6.58
N MET A 92 12.92 -5.38 6.87
CA MET A 92 13.69 -4.65 5.87
C MET A 92 14.85 -5.48 5.31
N TRP A 93 15.54 -6.25 6.16
CA TRP A 93 16.59 -7.17 5.72
C TRP A 93 16.05 -8.32 4.85
N TYR A 94 14.94 -8.95 5.25
CA TYR A 94 14.32 -10.03 4.48
C TYR A 94 13.83 -9.55 3.11
N LEU A 95 13.10 -8.43 3.07
CA LEU A 95 12.63 -7.85 1.81
C LEU A 95 13.81 -7.53 0.89
N LYS A 96 14.88 -6.90 1.41
CA LYS A 96 16.08 -6.64 0.62
C LYS A 96 16.69 -7.93 0.05
N SER A 97 16.80 -8.97 0.86
CA SER A 97 17.38 -10.27 0.44
C SER A 97 16.52 -10.98 -0.61
N ALA A 98 15.19 -10.84 -0.54
CA ALA A 98 14.25 -11.45 -1.48
C ALA A 98 14.18 -10.72 -2.84
N PHE A 99 14.49 -9.42 -2.88
CA PHE A 99 14.52 -8.61 -4.11
C PHE A 99 15.91 -8.50 -4.75
N ASP A 100 16.99 -8.87 -4.05
CA ASP A 100 18.38 -8.90 -4.55
C ASP A 100 18.76 -10.25 -5.24
N THR A 101 17.79 -11.00 -5.77
CA THR A 101 18.01 -12.22 -6.60
C THR A 101 17.66 -11.94 -8.07
#